data_AF-A0A529HNI9-F1
#
_entry.id   AF-A0A529HNI9-F1
#
_cell.length_a   1.000
_cell.length_b   1.000
_cell.length_c   1.000
_cell.angle_alpha   90.00
_cell.angle_beta   90.00
_cell.angle_gamma   90.00
#
_symmetry.space_group_name_H-M   'P 1'
#
loop_
_entity.id
_entity.type
_entity.pdbx_description
1 polymer ?
#
loop_
_entity_poly.entity_id
_entity_poly.type
_entity_poly.pdbx_seq_one_letter_code
_entity_poly.pdbx_strand_id
1 'polypeptide(L)'
;GWILELDRGRGIPYEGNYTKYLDAKAKRLIQEGREDDSRQKAIWREREWIQSSPKARQTKSKARIKAYEELVEQSQNRKPTDTQIVIPASERLGNVVIEVEGLNKGFGDELLIEDLSFKLPPGGIVGVIGPNGAGKTTLFKTFTGQEKPDTGSVRIGETVKLGYVDQSRDALDPNKTVWEEISGGAEVIKLGKHEVNSRAYCSSFNFRGGDQQQKVG
;
A
#
# COMPACT_ATOMS: atom_id res chain seq x y z
N GLY A 1 25.11 15.92 3.23
CA GLY A 1 23.89 15.47 3.95
C GLY A 1 24.06 14.02 4.30
N TRP A 2 23.34 13.54 5.31
CA TRP A 2 23.32 12.13 5.71
C TRP A 2 21.87 11.62 5.65
N ILE A 3 21.70 10.35 5.30
CA ILE A 3 20.41 9.66 5.28
C ILE A 3 20.54 8.44 6.19
N LEU A 4 19.65 8.29 7.17
CA LEU A 4 19.60 7.11 8.02
C LEU A 4 18.40 6.27 7.61
N GLU A 5 18.64 5.11 7.02
CA GLU A 5 17.60 4.14 6.71
C GLU A 5 17.37 3.23 7.93
N LEU A 6 16.12 3.11 8.37
CA LEU A 6 15.73 2.10 9.34
C LEU A 6 15.13 0.92 8.58
N ASP A 7 15.82 -0.22 8.57
CA ASP A 7 15.38 -1.45 7.92
C ASP A 7 15.59 -2.64 8.86
N ARG A 8 14.55 -3.47 9.04
CA ARG A 8 14.55 -4.66 9.91
C ARG A 8 15.09 -4.40 11.32
N GLY A 9 14.72 -3.27 11.93
CA GLY A 9 15.14 -2.89 13.28
C GLY A 9 16.60 -2.44 13.40
N ARG A 10 17.29 -2.17 12.27
CA ARG A 10 18.67 -1.66 12.24
C ARG A 10 18.73 -0.32 11.52
N GLY A 11 19.56 0.58 12.03
CA GLY A 11 19.90 1.83 11.36
C GLY A 11 21.08 1.66 10.42
N ILE A 12 20.91 2.02 9.15
CA ILE A 12 21.92 1.96 8.10
C ILE A 12 22.20 3.39 7.64
N PRO A 13 23.32 3.99 8.08
CA PRO A 13 23.67 5.35 7.69
C PRO A 13 24.26 5.38 6.28
N TYR A 14 23.85 6.40 5.51
CA TYR A 14 24.31 6.70 4.17
C TYR A 14 24.85 8.13 4.12
N GLU A 15 26.07 8.28 3.62
CA GLU A 15 26.67 9.59 3.39
C GLU A 15 26.38 10.06 1.96
N GLY A 16 25.68 11.18 1.81
CA GLY A 16 25.37 11.75 0.49
C GLY A 16 23.97 12.36 0.36
N ASN A 17 23.56 12.56 -0.90
CA ASN A 17 22.23 13.05 -1.25
C ASN A 17 21.27 11.87 -1.53
N TYR A 18 19.99 12.19 -1.69
CA TYR A 18 18.93 11.19 -1.87
C TYR A 18 19.16 10.25 -3.06
N THR A 19 19.64 10.78 -4.18
CA THR A 19 19.97 9.97 -5.37
C THR A 19 21.05 8.93 -5.09
N LYS A 20 22.16 9.31 -4.43
CA LYS A 20 23.23 8.37 -4.05
C LYS A 20 22.74 7.30 -3.08
N TYR A 21 21.83 7.66 -2.15
CA TYR A 21 21.18 6.69 -1.28
C TYR A 21 20.33 5.69 -2.06
N LEU A 22 19.51 6.13 -3.01
CA LEU A 22 18.67 5.25 -3.81
C LEU A 22 19.51 4.26 -4.64
N ASP A 23 20.60 4.70 -5.25
CA ASP A 23 21.52 3.82 -5.99
C ASP A 23 22.19 2.78 -5.08
N ALA A 24 22.65 3.22 -3.90
CA ALA A 24 23.26 2.32 -2.92
C ALA A 24 22.26 1.30 -2.37
N LYS A 25 21.01 1.73 -2.13
CA LYS A 25 19.90 0.86 -1.72
C LYS A 25 19.52 -0.14 -2.80
N ALA A 26 19.42 0.30 -4.06
CA ALA A 26 19.12 -0.60 -5.19
C ALA A 26 20.20 -1.68 -5.35
N LYS A 27 21.50 -1.31 -5.30
CA LYS A 27 22.61 -2.27 -5.32
C LYS A 27 22.55 -3.25 -4.14
N ARG A 28 22.25 -2.76 -2.93
CA ARG A 28 22.08 -3.60 -1.73
C ARG A 28 20.94 -4.59 -1.90
N LEU A 29 19.77 -4.15 -2.36
CA LEU A 29 18.61 -5.01 -2.59
C LEU A 29 18.88 -6.10 -3.64
N ILE A 30 19.61 -5.77 -4.71
CA ILE A 30 20.02 -6.77 -5.72
C ILE A 30 20.97 -7.81 -5.10
N GLN A 31 21.95 -7.37 -4.29
CA GLN A 31 22.86 -8.28 -3.62
C GLN A 31 22.14 -9.17 -2.60
N GLU A 32 21.29 -8.58 -1.75
CA GLU A 32 20.44 -9.30 -0.80
C GLU A 32 19.56 -10.32 -1.51
N GLY A 33 18.94 -9.96 -2.63
CA GLY A 33 18.12 -10.87 -3.44
C GLY A 33 18.92 -12.06 -3.99
N ARG A 34 20.16 -11.85 -4.45
CA ARG A 34 21.06 -12.94 -4.90
C ARG A 34 21.48 -13.85 -3.74
N GLU A 35 21.79 -13.28 -2.58
CA GLU A 35 22.13 -14.04 -1.38
C GLU A 35 20.93 -14.87 -0.88
N ASP A 36 19.73 -14.32 -0.96
CA ASP A 36 18.49 -15.01 -0.60
C ASP A 36 18.15 -16.16 -1.55
N ASP A 37 18.33 -16.00 -2.86
CA ASP A 37 18.16 -17.09 -3.84
C ASP A 37 19.16 -18.24 -3.60
N SER A 38 20.43 -17.91 -3.35
CA SER A 38 21.46 -18.89 -2.98
C SER A 38 21.11 -19.63 -1.67
N ARG A 39 20.59 -18.90 -0.67
CA ARG A 39 20.14 -19.46 0.61
C ARG A 39 18.92 -20.36 0.44
N GLN A 40 17.92 -19.97 -0.37
CA GLN A 40 16.76 -20.81 -0.68
C GLN A 40 17.17 -22.11 -1.36
N LYS A 41 18.12 -22.07 -2.30
CA LYS A 41 18.72 -23.27 -2.92
C LYS A 41 19.47 -24.15 -1.91
N ALA A 42 20.11 -23.56 -0.89
CA ALA A 42 20.73 -24.33 0.19
C ALA A 42 19.69 -25.00 1.09
N ILE A 43 18.63 -24.30 1.49
CA ILE A 43 17.49 -24.85 2.26
C ILE A 43 16.83 -25.99 1.47
N TRP A 44 16.65 -25.83 0.16
CA TRP A 44 16.04 -26.84 -0.70
C TRP A 44 16.89 -28.11 -0.78
N ARG A 45 18.21 -27.98 -1.01
CA ARG A 45 19.16 -29.11 -0.98
C ARG A 45 19.18 -29.81 0.39
N GLU A 46 19.14 -29.04 1.47
CA GLU A 46 19.13 -29.59 2.82
C GLU A 46 17.82 -30.33 3.13
N ARG A 47 16.68 -29.81 2.66
CA ARG A 47 15.37 -30.50 2.75
C ARG A 47 15.38 -31.83 1.97
N GLU A 48 15.89 -31.85 0.74
CA GLU A 48 16.01 -33.08 -0.04
C GLU A 48 16.92 -34.10 0.66
N TRP A 49 18.04 -33.67 1.22
CA TRP A 49 18.91 -34.52 2.03
C TRP A 49 18.18 -35.11 3.24
N ILE A 50 17.42 -34.28 3.98
CA ILE A 50 16.63 -34.72 5.14
C ILE A 50 15.58 -35.77 4.75
N GLN A 51 14.98 -35.65 3.56
CA GLN A 51 13.96 -36.55 3.02
C GLN A 51 14.55 -37.85 2.42
N SER A 52 15.84 -37.86 2.06
CA SER A 52 16.50 -39.05 1.52
C SER A 52 16.82 -40.11 2.59
N SER A 53 16.07 -41.23 2.53
CA SER A 53 16.24 -42.52 3.23
C SER A 53 16.30 -42.59 4.78
N PRO A 54 15.66 -43.62 5.40
CA PRO A 54 15.61 -43.79 6.86
C PRO A 54 16.98 -43.97 7.54
N LYS A 55 17.96 -44.60 6.88
CA LYS A 55 19.31 -44.82 7.44
C LYS A 55 20.10 -43.52 7.66
N ALA A 56 19.78 -42.45 6.93
CA ALA A 56 20.39 -41.14 7.14
C ALA A 56 19.92 -40.46 8.43
N ARG A 57 18.80 -40.90 9.05
CA ARG A 57 18.24 -40.32 10.29
C ARG A 57 19.05 -40.65 11.55
N GLN A 58 19.76 -41.78 11.58
CA GLN A 58 20.52 -42.19 12.77
C GLN A 58 21.85 -41.42 12.92
N THR A 59 22.42 -40.91 11.83
CA THR A 59 23.70 -40.16 11.82
C THR A 59 23.51 -38.63 11.75
N LYS A 60 22.28 -38.11 11.87
CA LYS A 60 22.02 -36.67 11.72
C LYS A 60 22.61 -35.90 12.89
N SER A 61 23.70 -35.19 12.63
CA SER A 61 24.28 -34.25 13.59
C SER A 61 23.23 -33.22 14.00
N LYS A 62 22.92 -33.17 15.30
CA LYS A 62 22.03 -32.18 15.94
C LYS A 62 22.38 -30.74 15.55
N ALA A 63 23.65 -30.47 15.25
CA ALA A 63 24.13 -29.16 14.79
C ALA A 63 23.60 -28.77 13.40
N ARG A 64 23.41 -29.76 12.49
CA ARG A 64 22.97 -29.51 11.12
C ARG A 64 21.45 -29.30 11.02
N ILE A 65 20.69 -29.98 11.88
CA ILE A 65 19.25 -29.73 12.05
C ILE A 65 19.03 -28.32 12.63
N LYS A 66 19.80 -27.95 13.66
CA LYS A 66 19.76 -26.60 14.23
C LYS A 66 20.11 -25.53 13.19
N ALA A 67 21.13 -25.76 12.36
CA ALA A 67 21.49 -24.84 11.27
C ALA A 67 20.37 -24.71 10.22
N TYR A 68 19.64 -25.78 9.92
CA TYR A 68 18.47 -25.73 9.05
C TYR A 68 17.34 -24.90 9.67
N GLU A 69 17.01 -25.12 10.95
CA GLU A 69 16.00 -24.36 11.68
C GLU A 69 16.35 -22.85 11.72
N GLU A 70 17.60 -22.51 12.03
CA GLU A 70 18.10 -21.12 12.01
C GLU A 70 18.02 -20.49 10.61
N LEU A 71 18.32 -21.25 9.54
CA LEU A 71 18.22 -20.77 8.16
C LEU A 71 16.76 -20.54 7.73
N VAL A 72 15.83 -21.38 8.20
CA VAL A 72 14.39 -21.24 7.94
C VAL A 72 13.84 -20.02 8.67
N GLU A 73 14.18 -19.84 9.94
CA GLU A 73 13.77 -18.69 10.75
C GLU A 73 14.29 -17.37 10.17
N GLN A 74 15.56 -17.31 9.78
CA GLN A 74 16.15 -16.14 9.10
C GLN A 74 15.51 -15.86 7.73
N SER A 75 15.03 -16.88 7.02
CA SER A 75 14.33 -16.71 5.74
C SER A 75 12.90 -16.18 5.92
N GLN A 76 12.22 -16.50 7.03
CA GLN A 76 10.87 -15.99 7.28
C GLN A 76 10.88 -14.51 7.66
N ASN A 77 11.91 -14.04 8.37
CA ASN A 77 12.06 -12.64 8.78
C ASN A 77 12.53 -11.68 7.66
N ARG A 78 12.78 -12.16 6.43
CA ARG A 78 13.53 -11.42 5.39
C ARG A 78 12.79 -11.10 4.08
N LYS A 79 11.48 -11.39 3.94
CA LYS A 79 10.76 -11.12 2.68
C LYS A 79 9.92 -9.82 2.71
N PRO A 80 10.48 -8.62 2.48
CA PRO A 80 9.71 -7.55 1.87
C PRO A 80 9.54 -7.87 0.39
N THR A 81 8.31 -8.20 -0.01
CA THR A 81 7.94 -8.41 -1.42
C THR A 81 7.62 -7.08 -2.10
N ASP A 82 7.75 -7.03 -3.42
CA ASP A 82 7.17 -5.97 -4.26
C ASP A 82 5.68 -5.81 -3.94
N THR A 83 5.34 -4.71 -3.28
CA THR A 83 3.96 -4.34 -2.98
C THR A 83 3.33 -3.79 -4.26
N GLN A 84 2.55 -4.61 -4.96
CA GLN A 84 1.67 -4.10 -6.01
C GLN A 84 0.33 -3.80 -5.37
N ILE A 85 0.11 -2.52 -5.02
CA ILE A 85 -1.23 -2.03 -4.68
C ILE A 85 -2.07 -2.14 -5.96
N VAL A 86 -2.94 -3.15 -6.00
CA VAL A 86 -3.86 -3.34 -7.12
C VAL A 86 -5.08 -2.45 -6.88
N ILE A 87 -5.13 -1.32 -7.59
CA ILE A 87 -6.34 -0.51 -7.66
C ILE A 87 -7.23 -1.15 -8.75
N PRO A 88 -8.44 -1.63 -8.41
CA PRO A 88 -9.31 -2.27 -9.39
C PRO A 88 -9.69 -1.27 -10.48
N ALA A 89 -9.58 -1.70 -11.74
CA ALA A 89 -10.05 -0.90 -12.87
C ALA A 89 -11.58 -0.75 -12.78
N SER A 90 -12.05 0.48 -12.68
CA SER A 90 -13.47 0.81 -12.71
C SER A 90 -14.05 0.70 -14.13
N GLU A 91 -15.36 0.83 -14.23
CA GLU A 91 -16.08 0.86 -15.51
C GLU A 91 -15.53 1.98 -16.43
N ARG A 92 -15.73 1.85 -17.74
CA ARG A 92 -15.23 2.85 -18.70
C ARG A 92 -15.79 4.24 -18.36
N LEU A 93 -14.89 5.18 -18.14
CA LEU A 93 -15.22 6.59 -17.99
C LEU A 93 -15.68 7.17 -19.33
N GLY A 94 -16.76 7.94 -19.30
CA GLY A 94 -17.20 8.77 -20.43
C GLY A 94 -16.29 9.97 -20.64
N ASN A 95 -16.54 10.74 -21.71
CA ASN A 95 -15.66 11.85 -22.11
C ASN A 95 -15.53 12.99 -21.09
N VAL A 96 -16.50 13.11 -20.17
CA VAL A 96 -16.50 14.10 -19.09
C VAL A 96 -16.30 13.36 -17.78
N VAL A 97 -15.23 13.69 -17.04
CA VAL A 97 -14.99 13.15 -15.69
C VAL A 97 -15.36 14.20 -14.64
N ILE A 98 -14.59 15.29 -14.58
CA ILE A 98 -14.88 16.44 -13.71
C ILE A 98 -14.71 17.70 -14.55
N GLU A 99 -15.65 18.61 -14.46
CA GLU A 99 -15.59 19.95 -15.03
C GLU A 99 -15.97 20.95 -13.94
N VAL A 100 -15.11 21.94 -13.76
CA VAL A 100 -15.28 22.99 -12.77
C VAL A 100 -15.25 24.31 -13.52
N GLU A 101 -16.23 25.18 -13.27
CA GLU A 101 -16.35 26.48 -13.91
C GLU A 101 -16.63 27.55 -12.86
N GLY A 102 -15.72 28.52 -12.74
CA GLY A 102 -15.82 29.69 -11.88
C GLY A 102 -16.04 29.36 -10.40
N LEU A 103 -15.46 28.27 -9.91
CA LEU A 103 -15.71 27.78 -8.56
C LEU A 103 -15.13 28.74 -7.52
N ASN A 104 -16.00 29.26 -6.66
CA ASN A 104 -15.62 29.98 -5.45
C ASN A 104 -16.12 29.24 -4.21
N LYS A 105 -15.28 29.14 -3.19
CA LYS A 105 -15.63 28.55 -1.91
C LYS A 105 -14.83 29.17 -0.76
N GLY A 106 -15.52 29.57 0.29
CA GLY A 106 -14.94 30.03 1.54
C GLY A 106 -15.70 29.49 2.76
N PHE A 107 -15.20 29.83 3.94
CA PHE A 107 -15.90 29.65 5.21
C PHE A 107 -15.86 30.95 6.00
N GLY A 108 -17.03 31.53 6.29
CA GLY A 108 -17.12 32.85 6.91
C GLY A 108 -16.44 33.90 6.04
N ASP A 109 -15.46 34.60 6.61
CA ASP A 109 -14.70 35.64 5.92
C ASP A 109 -13.44 35.11 5.18
N GLU A 110 -13.13 33.81 5.31
CA GLU A 110 -11.94 33.21 4.71
C GLU A 110 -12.27 32.58 3.35
N LEU A 111 -11.77 33.19 2.27
CA LEU A 111 -11.85 32.66 0.92
C LEU A 111 -10.77 31.60 0.70
N LEU A 112 -11.18 30.37 0.38
CA LEU A 112 -10.26 29.24 0.20
C LEU A 112 -9.98 28.94 -1.28
N ILE A 113 -11.00 29.11 -2.11
CA ILE A 113 -10.96 28.84 -3.54
C ILE A 113 -11.61 30.03 -4.24
N GLU A 114 -10.89 30.62 -5.19
CA GLU A 114 -11.35 31.77 -5.97
C GLU A 114 -11.23 31.45 -7.46
N ASP A 115 -12.32 31.66 -8.20
CA ASP A 115 -12.44 31.53 -9.66
C ASP A 115 -11.76 30.29 -10.29
N LEU A 116 -11.86 29.12 -9.63
CA LEU A 116 -11.22 27.91 -10.12
C LEU A 116 -12.01 27.33 -11.30
N SER A 117 -11.36 27.20 -12.46
CA SER A 117 -11.93 26.57 -13.65
C SER A 117 -10.98 25.55 -14.26
N PHE A 118 -11.41 24.29 -14.40
CA PHE A 118 -10.62 23.26 -15.08
C PHE A 118 -11.49 22.08 -15.55
N LYS A 119 -10.95 21.27 -16.46
CA LYS A 119 -11.57 20.03 -16.93
C LYS A 119 -10.60 18.87 -16.73
N LEU A 120 -11.07 17.81 -16.10
CA LEU A 120 -10.34 16.56 -15.92
C LEU A 120 -10.76 15.57 -17.01
N PRO A 121 -9.87 15.23 -17.97
CA PRO A 121 -10.17 14.20 -18.96
C PRO A 121 -10.10 12.78 -18.36
N PRO A 122 -10.68 11.78 -19.05
CA PRO A 122 -10.54 10.37 -18.69
C PRO A 122 -9.07 9.94 -18.61
N GLY A 123 -8.71 9.25 -17.52
CA GLY A 123 -7.33 8.83 -17.26
C GLY A 123 -6.39 9.95 -16.80
N GLY A 124 -6.87 11.19 -16.67
CA GLY A 124 -6.11 12.28 -16.09
C GLY A 124 -5.84 12.05 -14.60
N ILE A 125 -4.59 12.28 -14.18
CA ILE A 125 -4.17 12.25 -12.78
C ILE A 125 -3.82 13.67 -12.37
N VAL A 126 -4.48 14.19 -11.33
CA VAL A 126 -4.26 15.55 -10.82
C VAL A 126 -3.66 15.47 -9.43
N GLY A 127 -2.46 16.01 -9.26
CA GLY A 127 -1.86 16.25 -7.96
C GLY A 127 -2.24 17.63 -7.45
N VAL A 128 -2.85 17.71 -6.25
CA VAL A 128 -3.18 18.97 -5.60
C VAL A 128 -2.14 19.25 -4.51
N ILE A 129 -1.43 20.36 -4.62
CA ILE A 129 -0.38 20.78 -3.69
C ILE A 129 -0.68 22.16 -3.09
N GLY A 130 -0.21 22.40 -1.87
CA GLY A 130 -0.40 23.66 -1.16
C GLY A 130 -0.23 23.50 0.35
N PRO A 131 -0.15 24.60 1.12
CA PRO A 131 -0.03 24.53 2.58
C PRO A 131 -1.28 23.93 3.23
N ASN A 132 -1.15 23.50 4.49
CA ASN A 132 -2.31 23.10 5.29
C ASN A 132 -3.24 24.31 5.48
N GLY A 133 -4.55 24.08 5.41
CA GLY A 133 -5.54 25.16 5.42
C GLY A 133 -5.87 25.77 4.06
N ALA A 134 -5.09 25.51 3.00
CA ALA A 134 -5.34 26.07 1.66
C ALA A 134 -6.57 25.52 0.91
N GLY A 135 -7.56 24.95 1.61
CA GLY A 135 -8.81 24.49 0.99
C GLY A 135 -8.75 23.18 0.21
N LYS A 136 -7.64 22.41 0.23
CA LYS A 136 -7.53 21.13 -0.49
C LYS A 136 -8.62 20.12 -0.09
N THR A 137 -8.82 19.93 1.21
CA THR A 137 -9.88 19.04 1.72
C THR A 137 -11.26 19.58 1.34
N THR A 138 -11.46 20.90 1.41
CA THR A 138 -12.69 21.56 0.98
C THR A 138 -13.00 21.31 -0.49
N LEU A 139 -11.99 21.39 -1.38
CA LEU A 139 -12.14 21.09 -2.80
C LEU A 139 -12.67 19.66 -3.02
N PHE A 140 -12.09 18.67 -2.35
CA PHE A 140 -12.56 17.28 -2.47
C PHE A 140 -13.96 17.06 -1.86
N LYS A 141 -14.29 17.77 -0.77
CA LYS A 141 -15.64 17.76 -0.19
C LYS A 141 -16.67 18.37 -1.14
N THR A 142 -16.30 19.42 -1.89
CA THR A 142 -17.15 19.97 -2.95
C THR A 142 -17.36 18.98 -4.08
N PHE A 143 -16.32 18.25 -4.51
CA PHE A 143 -16.45 17.21 -5.53
C PHE A 143 -17.28 16.01 -5.09
N THR A 144 -17.24 15.66 -3.81
CA THR A 144 -18.06 14.56 -3.26
C THR A 144 -19.48 15.00 -2.91
N GLY A 145 -19.81 16.29 -3.09
CA GLY A 145 -21.12 16.86 -2.77
C GLY A 145 -21.38 17.05 -1.27
N GLN A 146 -20.38 16.83 -0.41
CA GLN A 146 -20.48 17.09 1.03
C GLN A 146 -20.52 18.58 1.32
N GLU A 147 -19.88 19.38 0.48
CA GLU A 147 -19.91 20.85 0.53
C GLU A 147 -20.49 21.39 -0.77
N LYS A 148 -21.24 22.50 -0.67
CA LYS A 148 -21.73 23.22 -1.85
C LYS A 148 -20.78 24.34 -2.22
N PRO A 149 -20.58 24.61 -3.53
CA PRO A 149 -19.89 25.82 -3.97
C PRO A 149 -20.69 27.06 -3.54
N ASP A 150 -20.00 28.15 -3.22
CA ASP A 150 -20.67 29.43 -2.92
C ASP A 150 -21.11 30.09 -4.23
N THR A 151 -20.23 30.07 -5.25
CA THR A 151 -20.56 30.41 -6.64
C THR A 151 -19.80 29.50 -7.62
N GLY A 152 -20.22 29.51 -8.89
CA GLY A 152 -19.70 28.62 -9.92
C GLY A 152 -20.39 27.27 -9.97
N SER A 153 -19.81 26.33 -10.70
CA SER A 153 -20.38 24.98 -10.85
C SER A 153 -19.31 23.89 -10.86
N VAL A 154 -19.68 22.72 -10.34
CA VAL A 154 -18.92 21.48 -10.43
C VAL A 154 -19.82 20.45 -11.09
N ARG A 155 -19.42 19.98 -12.27
CA ARG A 155 -20.12 18.95 -13.02
C ARG A 155 -19.30 17.67 -13.03
N ILE A 156 -19.93 16.59 -12.60
CA ILE A 156 -19.33 15.26 -12.54
C ILE A 156 -20.01 14.41 -13.62
N GLY A 157 -19.22 13.68 -14.39
CA GLY A 157 -19.74 12.82 -15.44
C GLY A 157 -20.64 11.73 -14.89
N GLU A 158 -21.70 11.37 -15.63
CA GLU A 158 -22.70 10.36 -15.22
C GLU A 158 -22.10 8.96 -15.00
N THR A 159 -20.98 8.67 -15.66
CA THR A 159 -20.26 7.39 -15.55
C THR A 159 -19.25 7.36 -14.41
N VAL A 160 -19.06 8.47 -13.70
CA VAL A 160 -18.06 8.59 -12.63
C VAL A 160 -18.62 8.03 -11.34
N LYS A 161 -17.92 7.04 -10.78
CA LYS A 161 -18.12 6.59 -9.40
C LYS A 161 -17.02 7.16 -8.53
N LEU A 162 -17.37 8.05 -7.62
CA LEU A 162 -16.41 8.69 -6.72
C LEU A 162 -16.03 7.74 -5.58
N GLY A 163 -14.73 7.53 -5.39
CA GLY A 163 -14.16 6.98 -4.17
C GLY A 163 -13.44 8.08 -3.42
N TYR A 164 -13.84 8.35 -2.18
CA TYR A 164 -13.22 9.35 -1.32
C TYR A 164 -12.55 8.67 -0.13
N VAL A 165 -11.28 8.96 0.07
CA VAL A 165 -10.51 8.50 1.23
C VAL A 165 -10.12 9.74 2.03
N ASP A 166 -10.68 9.85 3.23
CA ASP A 166 -10.38 10.94 4.16
C ASP A 166 -8.97 10.75 4.75
N GLN A 167 -8.36 11.85 5.22
CA GLN A 167 -7.11 11.81 5.98
C GLN A 167 -7.32 11.29 7.41
N SER A 168 -8.53 11.41 7.96
CA SER A 168 -8.86 10.87 9.27
C SER A 168 -9.00 9.34 9.23
N ARG A 169 -8.52 8.68 10.29
CA ARG A 169 -8.67 7.23 10.52
C ARG A 169 -9.75 6.93 11.57
N ASP A 170 -10.50 7.96 11.97
CA ASP A 170 -11.43 7.91 13.10
C ASP A 170 -12.65 7.02 12.82
N ALA A 171 -12.89 6.68 11.55
CA ALA A 171 -13.96 5.78 11.12
C ALA A 171 -13.64 4.28 11.34
N LEU A 172 -12.40 3.92 11.72
CA LEU A 172 -12.02 2.54 11.94
C LEU A 172 -12.51 2.04 13.30
N ASP A 173 -13.08 0.83 13.36
CA ASP A 173 -13.48 0.21 14.63
C ASP A 173 -12.26 -0.43 15.32
N PRO A 174 -11.77 0.13 16.45
CA PRO A 174 -10.55 -0.35 17.10
C PRO A 174 -10.64 -1.79 17.62
N ASN A 175 -11.84 -2.35 17.71
CA ASN A 175 -12.03 -3.73 18.16
C ASN A 175 -11.91 -4.76 17.04
N LYS A 176 -12.03 -4.33 15.79
CA LYS A 176 -11.92 -5.21 14.63
C LYS A 176 -10.49 -5.44 14.23
N THR A 177 -10.24 -6.63 13.71
CA THR A 177 -8.98 -6.96 13.05
C THR A 177 -8.87 -6.25 11.71
N VAL A 178 -7.64 -6.08 11.21
CA VAL A 178 -7.38 -5.51 9.87
C VAL A 178 -8.21 -6.22 8.80
N TRP A 179 -8.32 -7.55 8.85
CA TRP A 179 -9.12 -8.29 7.87
C TRP A 179 -10.62 -8.02 8.03
N GLU A 180 -11.15 -7.99 9.25
CA GLU A 180 -12.56 -7.70 9.49
C GLU A 180 -12.93 -6.29 9.01
N GLU A 181 -12.06 -5.31 9.23
CA GLU A 181 -12.30 -3.94 8.82
C GLU A 181 -12.27 -3.79 7.30
N ILE A 182 -11.36 -4.48 6.60
CA ILE A 182 -11.27 -4.45 5.13
C ILE A 182 -12.39 -5.27 4.47
N SER A 183 -12.76 -6.42 5.03
CA SER A 183 -13.68 -7.38 4.40
C SER A 183 -15.11 -7.32 4.91
N GLY A 184 -15.37 -6.65 6.04
CA GLY A 184 -16.64 -6.77 6.76
C GLY A 184 -16.90 -8.18 7.29
N GLY A 185 -15.87 -9.02 7.43
CA GLY A 185 -15.97 -10.43 7.83
C GLY A 185 -16.31 -11.39 6.67
N ALA A 186 -16.36 -10.91 5.43
CA ALA A 186 -16.65 -11.76 4.27
C ALA A 186 -15.40 -12.51 3.80
N GLU A 187 -15.54 -13.80 3.47
CA GLU A 187 -14.47 -14.60 2.84
C GLU A 187 -14.20 -14.18 1.38
N VAL A 188 -15.19 -13.56 0.74
CA VAL A 188 -15.12 -13.10 -0.64
C VAL A 188 -15.57 -11.64 -0.72
N ILE A 189 -14.75 -10.80 -1.36
CA ILE A 189 -15.06 -9.38 -1.62
C ILE A 189 -15.38 -9.22 -3.10
N LYS A 190 -16.43 -8.44 -3.39
CA LYS A 190 -16.75 -8.01 -4.76
C LYS A 190 -16.00 -6.73 -5.09
N LEU A 191 -15.10 -6.81 -6.08
CA LEU A 191 -14.37 -5.68 -6.65
C LEU A 191 -14.91 -5.42 -8.06
N GLY A 192 -15.89 -4.52 -8.14
CA GLY A 192 -16.60 -4.26 -9.40
C GLY A 192 -17.31 -5.52 -9.90
N LYS A 193 -16.82 -6.10 -11.00
CA LYS A 193 -17.39 -7.33 -11.61
C LYS A 193 -16.70 -8.62 -11.16
N HIS A 194 -15.63 -8.51 -10.37
CA HIS A 194 -14.83 -9.66 -9.96
C HIS A 194 -15.05 -10.01 -8.49
N GLU A 195 -15.04 -11.29 -8.19
CA GLU A 195 -15.01 -11.81 -6.83
C GLU A 195 -13.58 -12.22 -6.49
N VAL A 196 -13.07 -11.77 -5.35
CA VAL A 196 -11.74 -12.10 -4.87
C VAL A 196 -11.80 -12.62 -3.45
N ASN A 197 -10.92 -13.57 -3.12
CA ASN A 197 -10.77 -14.01 -1.73
C ASN A 197 -10.27 -12.83 -0.88
N SER A 198 -10.94 -12.57 0.24
CA SER A 198 -10.68 -11.39 1.07
C SER A 198 -9.30 -11.42 1.74
N ARG A 199 -8.80 -12.59 2.10
CA ARG A 199 -7.46 -12.79 2.68
C ARG A 199 -6.36 -12.52 1.66
N ALA A 200 -6.58 -12.94 0.41
CA ALA A 200 -5.71 -12.62 -0.71
C ALA A 200 -5.72 -11.12 -1.03
N TYR A 201 -6.89 -10.48 -0.96
CA TYR A 201 -7.03 -9.03 -1.12
C TYR A 201 -6.28 -8.25 -0.03
N CYS A 202 -6.42 -8.59 1.25
CA CYS A 202 -5.65 -7.96 2.32
C CYS A 202 -4.13 -8.11 2.11
N SER A 203 -3.70 -9.26 1.58
CA SER A 203 -2.29 -9.53 1.31
C SER A 203 -1.70 -8.66 0.18
N SER A 204 -2.52 -8.15 -0.75
CA SER A 204 -2.03 -7.22 -1.80
C SER A 204 -1.69 -5.83 -1.24
N PHE A 205 -2.30 -5.46 -0.10
CA PHE A 205 -1.96 -4.27 0.69
C PHE A 205 -0.90 -4.53 1.76
N ASN A 206 -0.18 -5.66 1.64
CA ASN A 206 0.89 -6.07 2.55
C ASN A 206 0.44 -6.45 3.98
N PHE A 207 -0.85 -6.74 4.21
CA PHE A 207 -1.31 -7.34 5.46
C PHE A 207 -1.28 -8.87 5.33
N ARG A 208 -0.30 -9.54 5.94
CA ARG A 208 -0.09 -10.99 5.78
C ARG A 208 -0.22 -11.76 7.09
N GLY A 209 -0.75 -12.99 7.00
CA GLY A 209 -0.75 -13.94 8.11
C GLY A 209 -1.28 -13.32 9.40
N GLY A 210 -0.42 -13.20 10.41
CA GLY A 210 -0.75 -12.62 11.71
C GLY A 210 -1.13 -11.14 11.67
N ASP A 211 -0.62 -10.36 10.71
CA ASP A 211 -0.93 -8.92 10.59
C ASP A 211 -2.42 -8.69 10.33
N GLN A 212 -3.06 -9.62 9.62
CA GLN A 212 -4.49 -9.55 9.34
C GLN A 212 -5.37 -9.73 10.59
N GLN A 213 -4.80 -10.27 11.68
CA GLN A 213 -5.47 -10.51 12.95
C GLN A 213 -5.17 -9.41 13.98
N GLN A 214 -4.30 -8.46 13.65
CA GLN A 214 -4.05 -7.32 14.52
C GLN A 214 -5.26 -6.40 14.52
N LYS A 215 -5.56 -5.83 15.69
CA LYS A 215 -6.60 -4.81 15.81
C LYS A 215 -6.17 -3.52 15.13
N VAL A 216 -7.12 -2.79 14.56
CA VAL A 216 -6.85 -1.54 13.82
C VAL A 216 -6.68 -0.31 14.73
N GLY A 217 -6.99 -0.45 16.02
CA GLY A 217 -6.83 0.56 17.07
C GLY A 217 -5.51 0.49 17.82
#